data_AF-A0A2K0W1K2-F1
#
_entry.id   AF-A0A2K0W1K2-F1
#
_cell.length_a   1.000
_cell.length_b   1.000
_cell.length_c   1.000
_cell.angle_alpha   90.00
_cell.angle_beta   90.00
_cell.angle_gamma   90.00
#
_symmetry.space_group_name_H-M   'P 1'
#
loop_
_entity.id
_entity.type
_entity.pdbx_description
1 polymer ?
#
loop_
_entity_poly.entity_id
_entity_poly.type
_entity_poly.pdbx_seq_one_letter_code
_entity_poly.pdbx_strand_id
1 'polypeptide(L)'
;MHSGGLHAYGAQVYWLPETKYGVVAFANTATTSNAAEEILAWKLIQDRLGIPENERFGFDANYQKFWNGLSSTVDEAVDILYPERPNPPLPATVNTTKLQGIYYDPGYGRIALREQPHPDRSDEKILVADRQEMTWKYQMNLHHVSGDYWVVYVPLLENPGYFTEFVAAEFKIGNDGKPVGLQVDWVNRVTDEVEGKVLFKKVG
;
A
#
# COMPACT_ATOMS: atom_id res chain seq x y z
N MET A 1 8.51 24.24 -0.27
CA MET A 1 7.46 23.33 -0.77
C MET A 1 7.08 22.43 0.38
N HIS A 2 5.79 22.32 0.69
CA HIS A 2 5.28 21.37 1.67
C HIS A 2 3.87 20.97 1.25
N SER A 3 3.66 19.68 1.03
CA SER A 3 2.33 19.08 0.89
C SER A 3 1.92 18.49 2.24
N GLY A 4 0.63 18.52 2.55
CA GLY A 4 0.11 17.93 3.78
C GLY A 4 -1.22 17.25 3.49
N GLY A 5 -1.45 16.09 4.09
CA GLY A 5 -2.70 15.34 3.91
C GLY A 5 -3.06 14.57 5.18
N LEU A 6 -4.32 14.65 5.57
CA LEU A 6 -4.95 13.80 6.58
C LEU A 6 -6.37 13.53 6.10
N HIS A 7 -6.80 12.26 6.07
CA HIS A 7 -8.11 11.65 5.73
C HIS A 7 -9.21 12.44 4.97
N ALA A 8 -9.43 13.71 5.27
CA ALA A 8 -10.46 14.57 4.71
C ALA A 8 -9.95 15.86 4.03
N TYR A 9 -8.64 16.12 3.95
CA TYR A 9 -8.11 17.38 3.43
C TYR A 9 -6.82 17.23 2.62
N GLY A 10 -6.75 17.98 1.52
CA GLY A 10 -5.53 18.28 0.76
C GLY A 10 -5.12 19.74 0.97
N ALA A 11 -3.82 19.99 0.95
CA ALA A 11 -3.27 21.34 0.98
C ALA A 11 -1.98 21.41 0.16
N GLN A 12 -1.98 22.34 -0.80
CA GLN A 12 -0.84 22.64 -1.65
C GLN A 12 -0.46 24.12 -1.52
N VAL A 13 0.80 24.38 -1.14
CA VAL A 13 1.34 25.73 -0.98
C VAL A 13 2.63 25.89 -1.78
N TYR A 14 2.57 26.72 -2.81
CA TYR A 14 3.70 27.08 -3.67
C TYR A 14 4.02 28.56 -3.53
N TRP A 15 5.30 28.88 -3.38
CA TRP A 15 5.81 30.25 -3.32
C TRP A 15 7.05 30.37 -4.20
N LEU A 16 6.98 31.27 -5.19
CA LEU A 16 8.04 31.62 -6.13
C LEU A 16 8.52 33.05 -5.79
N PRO A 17 9.55 33.19 -4.94
CA PRO A 17 9.94 34.49 -4.38
C PRO A 17 10.44 35.49 -5.43
N GLU A 18 11.18 35.02 -6.45
CA GLU A 18 11.77 35.87 -7.49
C GLU A 18 10.69 36.54 -8.36
N THR A 19 9.58 35.84 -8.59
CA THR A 19 8.43 36.35 -9.35
C THR A 19 7.34 36.92 -8.44
N LYS A 20 7.55 36.89 -7.12
CA LYS A 20 6.61 37.32 -6.07
C LYS A 20 5.22 36.71 -6.27
N TYR A 21 5.19 35.44 -6.63
CA TYR A 21 3.97 34.72 -6.97
C TYR A 21 3.78 33.51 -6.09
N GLY A 22 2.55 33.28 -5.63
CA GLY A 22 2.20 32.11 -4.84
C GLY A 22 0.87 31.53 -5.27
N VAL A 23 0.74 30.22 -5.12
CA VAL A 23 -0.50 29.49 -5.33
C VAL A 23 -0.79 28.71 -4.06
N VAL A 24 -2.03 28.85 -3.59
CA VAL A 24 -2.55 28.12 -2.44
C VAL A 24 -3.83 27.44 -2.88
N ALA A 25 -3.91 26.14 -2.68
CA ALA A 25 -5.10 25.34 -2.97
C ALA A 25 -5.43 24.46 -1.76
N PHE A 26 -6.72 24.38 -1.48
CA PHE A 26 -7.30 23.55 -0.42
C PHE A 26 -8.55 22.87 -0.96
N ALA A 27 -8.72 21.60 -0.64
CA ALA A 27 -9.93 20.86 -0.90
C ALA A 27 -10.14 19.75 0.15
N ASN A 28 -11.35 19.22 0.15
CA ASN A 28 -11.95 18.46 1.25
C ASN A 28 -12.08 16.95 0.95
N THR A 29 -11.16 16.43 0.14
CA THR A 29 -10.91 14.99 -0.01
C THR A 29 -9.41 14.75 0.15
N ALA A 30 -8.93 13.54 0.44
CA ALA A 30 -7.49 13.32 0.65
C ALA A 30 -6.70 13.31 -0.69
N THR A 31 -6.30 12.14 -1.17
CA THR A 31 -5.47 11.92 -2.36
C THR A 31 -6.02 12.56 -3.64
N THR A 32 -7.34 12.58 -3.84
CA THR A 32 -8.00 13.17 -5.01
C THR A 32 -7.96 14.70 -5.00
N SER A 33 -8.02 15.33 -3.82
CA SER A 33 -7.82 16.79 -3.72
C SER A 33 -6.38 17.13 -3.99
N ASN A 34 -5.43 16.43 -3.36
CA ASN A 34 -4.00 16.66 -3.60
C ASN A 34 -3.67 16.56 -5.11
N ALA A 35 -4.27 15.59 -5.82
CA ALA A 35 -4.10 15.44 -7.26
C ALA A 35 -4.67 16.61 -8.07
N ALA A 36 -5.93 16.99 -7.83
CA ALA A 36 -6.56 18.09 -8.53
C ALA A 36 -5.87 19.44 -8.22
N GLU A 37 -5.50 19.65 -6.95
CA GLU A 37 -4.77 20.83 -6.47
C GLU A 37 -3.40 20.92 -7.11
N GLU A 38 -2.64 19.82 -7.20
CA GLU A 38 -1.30 19.83 -7.80
C GLU A 38 -1.37 20.12 -9.31
N ILE A 39 -2.29 19.46 -10.04
CA ILE A 39 -2.50 19.71 -11.46
C ILE A 39 -2.87 21.18 -11.71
N LEU A 40 -3.79 21.74 -10.92
CA LEU A 40 -4.22 23.13 -11.05
C LEU A 40 -3.11 24.10 -10.66
N ALA A 41 -2.42 23.88 -9.54
CA ALA A 41 -1.38 24.76 -9.05
C ALA A 41 -0.21 24.83 -10.03
N TRP A 42 0.24 23.70 -10.56
CA TRP A 42 1.30 23.68 -11.57
C TRP A 42 0.86 24.25 -12.90
N LYS A 43 -0.41 24.12 -13.29
CA LYS A 43 -0.92 24.84 -14.47
C LYS A 43 -0.80 26.36 -14.28
N LEU A 44 -1.27 26.89 -13.15
CA LEU A 44 -1.19 28.32 -12.84
C LEU A 44 0.25 28.83 -12.76
N ILE A 45 1.16 28.06 -12.18
CA ILE A 45 2.59 28.39 -12.11
C ILE A 45 3.21 28.41 -13.51
N GLN A 46 2.96 27.38 -14.33
CA GLN A 46 3.52 27.29 -15.69
C GLN A 46 2.96 28.39 -16.60
N ASP A 47 1.68 28.73 -16.47
CA ASP A 47 1.07 29.88 -17.15
C ASP A 47 1.75 31.18 -16.73
N ARG A 48 2.00 31.38 -15.43
CA ARG A 48 2.67 32.58 -14.90
C ARG A 48 4.12 32.71 -15.36
N LEU A 49 4.83 31.59 -15.51
CA LEU A 49 6.20 31.55 -16.01
C LEU A 49 6.28 31.61 -17.54
N GLY A 50 5.14 31.58 -18.25
CA GLY A 50 5.10 31.63 -19.71
C GLY A 50 5.64 30.37 -20.38
N ILE A 51 5.58 29.22 -19.70
CA ILE A 51 6.09 27.95 -20.24
C ILE A 51 5.14 27.46 -21.35
N PRO A 52 5.64 27.26 -22.58
CA PRO A 52 4.85 26.73 -23.70
C PRO A 52 4.25 25.36 -23.37
N GLU A 53 3.06 25.06 -23.88
CA GLU A 53 2.33 23.83 -23.55
C GLU A 53 3.12 22.55 -23.84
N ASN A 54 3.90 22.53 -24.92
CA ASN A 54 4.75 21.40 -25.32
C ASN A 54 5.98 21.18 -24.42
N GLU A 55 6.29 22.12 -23.53
CA GLU A 55 7.39 22.03 -22.56
C GLU A 55 6.89 21.78 -21.14
N ARG A 56 5.56 21.71 -20.94
CA ARG A 56 4.96 21.52 -19.62
C ARG A 56 5.11 20.09 -19.14
N PHE A 57 5.30 19.94 -17.83
CA PHE A 57 5.29 18.64 -17.19
C PHE A 57 3.84 18.14 -17.03
N GLY A 58 3.57 16.93 -17.50
CA GLY A 58 2.24 16.29 -17.45
C GLY A 58 1.95 15.64 -16.09
N PHE A 59 1.52 16.44 -15.11
CA PHE A 59 1.13 15.94 -13.78
C PHE A 59 -0.08 15.00 -13.83
N ASP A 60 -0.98 15.20 -14.80
CA ASP A 60 -2.15 14.37 -15.06
C ASP A 60 -1.79 12.91 -15.40
N ALA A 61 -0.81 12.72 -16.28
CA ALA A 61 -0.34 11.38 -16.67
C ALA A 61 0.27 10.62 -15.47
N ASN A 62 0.97 11.33 -14.58
CA ASN A 62 1.52 10.74 -13.36
C ASN A 62 0.42 10.28 -12.39
N TYR A 63 -0.63 11.09 -12.20
CA TYR A 63 -1.76 10.69 -11.37
C TYR A 63 -2.57 9.54 -11.99
N GLN A 64 -2.72 9.49 -13.32
CA GLN A 64 -3.33 8.32 -13.96
C GLN A 64 -2.51 7.05 -13.71
N LYS A 65 -1.18 7.13 -13.81
CA LYS A 65 -0.28 6.00 -13.49
C LYS A 65 -0.41 5.59 -12.01
N PHE A 66 -0.47 6.55 -11.10
CA PHE A 66 -0.70 6.34 -9.66
C PHE A 66 -1.97 5.52 -9.42
N TRP A 67 -3.11 5.95 -9.98
CA TRP A 67 -4.40 5.28 -9.76
C TRP A 67 -4.46 3.88 -10.38
N ASN A 68 -3.86 3.71 -11.57
CA ASN A 68 -3.79 2.40 -12.23
C ASN A 68 -2.91 1.41 -11.45
N GLY A 69 -1.86 1.88 -10.76
CA GLY A 69 -0.96 1.02 -9.97
C GLY A 69 -1.52 0.55 -8.63
N LEU A 70 -2.69 1.07 -8.22
CA LEU A 70 -3.27 0.89 -6.88
C LEU A 70 -4.56 0.06 -6.86
N SER A 71 -4.95 -0.48 -8.01
CA SER A 71 -6.24 -1.14 -8.24
C SER A 71 -6.09 -2.56 -8.80
N SER A 72 -5.07 -3.31 -8.38
CA SER A 72 -4.85 -4.68 -8.85
C SER A 72 -5.66 -5.70 -8.06
N THR A 73 -6.29 -6.64 -8.76
CA THR A 73 -6.90 -7.84 -8.18
C THR A 73 -5.85 -8.74 -7.53
N VAL A 74 -6.27 -9.63 -6.62
CA VAL A 74 -5.35 -10.55 -5.92
C VAL A 74 -4.46 -11.31 -6.89
N ASP A 75 -5.03 -11.84 -7.97
CA ASP A 75 -4.28 -12.60 -8.96
C ASP A 75 -3.24 -11.74 -9.69
N GLU A 76 -3.60 -10.51 -10.06
CA GLU A 76 -2.66 -9.56 -10.67
C GLU A 76 -1.52 -9.18 -9.73
N ALA A 77 -1.79 -8.96 -8.44
CA ALA A 77 -0.73 -8.71 -7.46
C ALA A 77 0.20 -9.90 -7.29
N VAL A 78 -0.34 -11.13 -7.33
CA VAL A 78 0.47 -12.34 -7.29
C VAL A 78 1.36 -12.44 -8.52
N ASP A 79 0.86 -12.12 -9.71
CA ASP A 79 1.66 -12.08 -10.95
C ASP A 79 2.75 -11.01 -10.91
N ILE A 80 2.47 -9.87 -10.30
CA ILE A 80 3.43 -8.76 -10.13
C ILE A 80 4.53 -9.13 -9.12
N LEU A 81 4.16 -9.66 -7.95
CA LEU A 81 5.10 -9.90 -6.85
C LEU A 81 5.85 -11.23 -6.99
N TYR A 82 5.23 -12.24 -7.61
CA TYR A 82 5.75 -13.59 -7.73
C TYR A 82 5.60 -14.12 -9.17
N PRO A 83 6.26 -13.47 -10.15
CA PRO A 83 6.14 -13.85 -11.57
C PRO A 83 6.74 -15.24 -11.86
N GLU A 84 7.73 -15.67 -11.08
CA GLU A 84 8.43 -16.95 -11.27
C GLU A 84 7.91 -18.07 -10.35
N ARG A 85 6.72 -17.90 -9.77
CA ARG A 85 6.17 -18.91 -8.85
C ARG A 85 5.91 -20.25 -9.56
N PRO A 86 6.05 -21.39 -8.85
CA PRO A 86 5.68 -22.70 -9.38
C PRO A 86 4.20 -22.79 -9.77
N ASN A 87 3.91 -23.58 -10.81
CA ASN A 87 2.56 -23.94 -11.23
C ASN A 87 2.45 -25.48 -11.36
N PRO A 88 1.69 -26.18 -10.50
CA PRO A 88 0.82 -25.63 -9.45
C PRO A 88 1.61 -25.05 -8.25
N PRO A 89 1.00 -24.15 -7.46
CA PRO A 89 1.58 -23.65 -6.21
C PRO A 89 2.03 -24.76 -5.25
N LEU A 90 3.13 -24.53 -4.56
CA LEU A 90 3.58 -25.42 -3.48
C LEU A 90 2.66 -25.21 -2.27
N PRO A 91 2.28 -26.28 -1.54
CA PRO A 91 1.54 -26.14 -0.29
C PRO A 91 2.39 -25.41 0.75
N ALA A 92 1.73 -24.68 1.65
CA ALA A 92 2.41 -24.06 2.79
C ALA A 92 3.10 -25.12 3.67
N THR A 93 4.29 -24.80 4.19
CA THR A 93 5.06 -25.73 5.03
C THR A 93 4.30 -26.10 6.30
N VAL A 94 3.46 -25.18 6.79
CA VAL A 94 2.58 -25.38 7.93
C VAL A 94 1.13 -25.04 7.57
N ASN A 95 0.19 -25.73 8.20
CA ASN A 95 -1.23 -25.42 8.07
C ASN A 95 -1.49 -23.96 8.50
N THR A 96 -2.28 -23.22 7.72
CA THR A 96 -2.69 -21.83 7.96
C THR A 96 -3.17 -21.57 9.39
N THR A 97 -3.82 -22.54 10.03
CA THR A 97 -4.31 -22.41 11.40
C THR A 97 -3.17 -22.19 12.40
N LYS A 98 -1.99 -22.77 12.15
CA LYS A 98 -0.78 -22.58 12.98
C LYS A 98 -0.14 -21.20 12.80
N LEU A 99 -0.43 -20.52 11.69
CA LEU A 99 0.07 -19.18 11.40
C LEU A 99 -0.68 -18.10 12.19
N GLN A 100 -1.87 -18.38 12.70
CA GLN A 100 -2.61 -17.48 13.60
C GLN A 100 -1.80 -17.15 14.86
N GLY A 101 -2.04 -15.98 15.45
CA GLY A 101 -1.35 -15.52 16.65
C GLY A 101 -0.90 -14.07 16.55
N ILE A 102 -0.08 -13.65 17.51
CA ILE A 102 0.42 -12.28 17.63
C ILE A 102 1.86 -12.23 17.09
N TYR A 103 2.09 -11.31 16.16
CA TYR A 103 3.38 -10.97 15.62
C TYR A 103 3.74 -9.54 16.00
N TYR A 104 5.01 -9.28 16.30
CA TYR A 104 5.44 -7.99 16.85
C TYR A 104 6.75 -7.51 16.24
N ASP A 105 6.78 -6.23 15.91
CA ASP A 105 7.96 -5.45 15.58
C ASP A 105 7.96 -4.16 16.42
N PRO A 106 9.10 -3.70 16.97
CA PRO A 106 9.15 -2.50 17.80
C PRO A 106 8.77 -1.19 17.10
N GLY A 107 8.97 -1.08 15.78
CA GLY A 107 8.60 0.10 15.00
C GLY A 107 7.18 0.04 14.43
N TYR A 108 6.74 -1.15 14.03
CA TYR A 108 5.45 -1.36 13.35
C TYR A 108 4.33 -1.90 14.26
N GLY A 109 4.64 -2.23 15.51
CA GLY A 109 3.68 -2.65 16.51
C GLY A 109 3.25 -4.11 16.38
N ARG A 110 2.05 -4.41 16.87
CA ARG A 110 1.49 -5.77 16.95
C ARG A 110 0.54 -6.05 15.79
N ILE A 111 0.61 -7.27 15.27
CA ILE A 111 -0.31 -7.82 14.27
C ILE A 111 -0.94 -9.08 14.88
N ALA A 112 -2.26 -9.10 15.01
CA ALA A 112 -3.00 -10.28 15.47
C ALA A 112 -3.65 -11.00 14.28
N LEU A 113 -3.01 -12.07 13.80
CA LEU A 113 -3.50 -12.85 12.67
C LEU A 113 -4.59 -13.83 13.11
N ARG A 114 -5.71 -13.82 12.38
CA ARG A 114 -6.84 -14.73 12.52
C ARG A 114 -7.30 -15.24 11.15
N GLU A 115 -7.85 -16.45 11.11
CA GLU A 115 -8.42 -16.97 9.86
C GLU A 115 -9.76 -16.30 9.51
N GLN A 116 -10.02 -16.15 8.22
CA GLN A 116 -11.33 -15.86 7.65
C GLN A 116 -11.56 -16.67 6.36
N PRO A 117 -12.81 -16.94 5.97
CA PRO A 117 -13.10 -17.45 4.63
C PRO A 117 -12.55 -16.50 3.56
N HIS A 118 -12.01 -17.05 2.47
CA HIS A 118 -11.60 -16.22 1.34
C HIS A 118 -12.84 -15.53 0.73
N PRO A 119 -12.77 -14.23 0.41
CA PRO A 119 -13.93 -13.45 -0.04
C PRO A 119 -14.58 -14.03 -1.30
N ASP A 120 -13.77 -14.48 -2.26
CA ASP A 120 -14.27 -15.01 -3.54
C ASP A 120 -14.30 -16.55 -3.64
N ARG A 121 -13.72 -17.27 -2.67
CA ARG A 121 -13.47 -18.73 -2.72
C ARG A 121 -13.85 -19.37 -1.38
N SER A 122 -15.12 -19.71 -1.21
CA SER A 122 -15.66 -20.09 0.10
C SER A 122 -15.05 -21.35 0.73
N ASP A 123 -14.37 -22.18 -0.05
CA ASP A 123 -13.61 -23.36 0.37
C ASP A 123 -12.17 -23.05 0.83
N GLU A 124 -11.69 -21.84 0.55
CA GLU A 124 -10.36 -21.37 0.95
C GLU A 124 -10.42 -20.45 2.18
N LYS A 125 -9.28 -20.35 2.88
CA LYS A 125 -9.11 -19.46 4.03
C LYS A 125 -7.97 -18.49 3.79
N ILE A 126 -8.13 -17.28 4.28
CA ILE A 126 -7.10 -16.25 4.34
C ILE A 126 -6.77 -15.94 5.79
N LEU A 127 -5.60 -15.34 6.04
CA LEU A 127 -5.29 -14.74 7.33
C LEU A 127 -5.57 -13.25 7.26
N VAL A 128 -6.17 -12.70 8.30
CA VAL A 128 -6.44 -11.26 8.39
C VAL A 128 -5.92 -10.68 9.70
N ALA A 129 -5.55 -9.40 9.69
CA ALA A 129 -5.28 -8.63 10.89
C ALA A 129 -5.87 -7.22 10.78
N ASP A 130 -6.66 -6.84 11.77
CA ASP A 130 -7.20 -5.49 11.89
C ASP A 130 -6.14 -4.55 12.49
N ARG A 131 -5.96 -3.38 11.87
CA ARG A 131 -4.98 -2.35 12.27
C ARG A 131 -5.69 -1.03 12.56
N GLN A 132 -6.65 -1.06 13.48
CA GLN A 132 -7.49 0.10 13.84
C GLN A 132 -6.76 1.14 14.69
N GLU A 133 -5.65 0.74 15.31
CA GLU A 133 -4.77 1.59 16.12
C GLU A 133 -3.84 2.48 15.29
N MET A 134 -3.75 2.23 13.99
CA MET A 134 -2.89 2.99 13.08
C MET A 134 -3.56 4.31 12.67
N THR A 135 -2.75 5.33 12.34
CA THR A 135 -3.21 6.65 11.87
C THR A 135 -4.19 6.52 10.70
N TRP A 136 -3.89 5.61 9.77
CA TRP A 136 -4.79 5.16 8.73
C TRP A 136 -5.29 3.80 9.17
N LYS A 137 -6.59 3.67 9.37
CA LYS A 137 -7.16 2.39 9.80
C LYS A 137 -7.25 1.47 8.60
N TYR A 138 -6.57 0.34 8.64
CA TYR A 138 -6.57 -0.63 7.57
C TYR A 138 -6.73 -2.05 8.12
N GLN A 139 -6.96 -2.99 7.21
CA GLN A 139 -6.86 -4.41 7.49
C GLN A 139 -5.73 -4.98 6.63
N MET A 140 -5.02 -5.99 7.12
CA MET A 140 -4.07 -6.77 6.34
C MET A 140 -4.75 -8.08 5.97
N ASN A 141 -4.88 -8.39 4.69
CA ASN A 141 -5.48 -9.61 4.15
C ASN A 141 -4.37 -10.42 3.46
N LEU A 142 -3.99 -11.54 4.05
CA LEU A 142 -2.91 -12.37 3.56
C LEU A 142 -3.49 -13.52 2.73
N HIS A 143 -3.14 -13.55 1.44
CA HIS A 143 -3.52 -14.63 0.52
C HIS A 143 -2.31 -15.50 0.21
N HIS A 144 -2.48 -16.82 0.28
CA HIS A 144 -1.40 -17.77 0.05
C HIS A 144 -0.99 -17.74 -1.43
N VAL A 145 0.31 -17.74 -1.67
CA VAL A 145 0.86 -17.75 -3.04
C VAL A 145 1.46 -19.10 -3.37
N SER A 146 2.53 -19.48 -2.67
CA SER A 146 3.24 -20.76 -2.90
C SER A 146 4.25 -20.96 -1.77
N GLY A 147 4.34 -22.17 -1.22
CA GLY A 147 5.21 -22.46 -0.10
C GLY A 147 4.90 -21.53 1.08
N ASP A 148 5.92 -20.86 1.63
CA ASP A 148 5.74 -19.94 2.74
C ASP A 148 5.58 -18.46 2.31
N TYR A 149 5.33 -18.22 1.01
CA TYR A 149 5.11 -16.89 0.44
C TYR A 149 3.63 -16.53 0.32
N TRP A 150 3.33 -15.27 0.64
CA TRP A 150 1.98 -14.71 0.74
C TRP A 150 1.95 -13.30 0.17
N VAL A 151 0.83 -12.90 -0.43
CA VAL A 151 0.58 -11.48 -0.72
C VAL A 151 -0.22 -10.88 0.43
N VAL A 152 0.15 -9.68 0.88
CA VAL A 152 -0.62 -8.89 1.86
C VAL A 152 -1.35 -7.79 1.13
N TYR A 153 -2.67 -7.86 1.12
CA TYR A 153 -3.58 -6.82 0.69
C TYR A 153 -3.90 -5.89 1.85
N VAL A 154 -3.85 -4.57 1.62
CA VAL A 154 -4.00 -3.56 2.69
C VAL A 154 -5.14 -2.60 2.38
N PRO A 155 -6.41 -3.05 2.43
CA PRO A 155 -7.55 -2.15 2.26
C PRO A 155 -7.68 -1.19 3.43
N LEU A 156 -7.94 0.08 3.14
CA LEU A 156 -8.34 1.06 4.14
C LEU A 156 -9.75 0.72 4.65
N LEU A 157 -9.95 0.67 5.97
CA LEU A 157 -11.24 0.30 6.56
C LEU A 157 -12.31 1.39 6.36
N GLU A 158 -11.88 2.65 6.39
CA GLU A 158 -12.80 3.80 6.27
C GLU A 158 -13.15 4.12 4.81
N ASN A 159 -12.34 3.65 3.85
CA ASN A 159 -12.60 3.80 2.43
C ASN A 159 -11.95 2.67 1.60
N PRO A 160 -12.49 1.44 1.67
CA PRO A 160 -11.86 0.24 1.12
C PRO A 160 -11.77 0.20 -0.42
N GLY A 161 -12.38 1.15 -1.12
CA GLY A 161 -12.29 1.29 -2.58
C GLY A 161 -11.39 2.44 -3.04
N TYR A 162 -10.68 3.12 -2.13
CA TYR A 162 -9.89 4.31 -2.48
C TYR A 162 -8.59 3.95 -3.18
N PHE A 163 -7.77 3.13 -2.53
CA PHE A 163 -6.67 2.42 -3.12
C PHE A 163 -6.36 1.23 -2.21
N THR A 164 -5.90 0.14 -2.80
CA THR A 164 -5.51 -1.05 -2.05
C THR A 164 -4.06 -1.35 -2.35
N GLU A 165 -3.20 -1.10 -1.38
CA GLU A 165 -1.80 -1.52 -1.48
C GLU A 165 -1.70 -3.03 -1.39
N PHE A 166 -0.73 -3.59 -2.10
CA PHE A 166 -0.37 -4.99 -1.99
C PHE A 166 1.16 -5.12 -1.89
N VAL A 167 1.61 -5.98 -0.99
CA VAL A 167 3.04 -6.19 -0.72
C VAL A 167 3.35 -7.67 -0.57
N ALA A 168 4.60 -8.03 -0.84
CA ALA A 168 5.09 -9.39 -0.65
C ALA A 168 5.30 -9.69 0.84
N ALA A 169 5.00 -10.93 1.23
CA ALA A 169 5.28 -11.44 2.55
C ALA A 169 5.77 -12.89 2.52
N GLU A 170 6.47 -13.26 3.60
CA GLU A 170 6.99 -14.59 3.80
C GLU A 170 6.88 -14.97 5.29
N PHE A 171 6.30 -16.12 5.59
CA PHE A 171 6.37 -16.68 6.93
C PHE A 171 7.73 -17.35 7.14
N LYS A 172 8.39 -16.98 8.23
CA LYS A 172 9.64 -17.63 8.66
C LYS A 172 9.28 -18.81 9.55
N ILE A 173 9.68 -20.01 9.12
CA ILE A 173 9.44 -21.26 9.84
C ILE A 173 10.73 -21.68 10.56
N GLY A 174 10.62 -21.98 11.84
CA GLY A 174 11.72 -22.47 12.68
C GLY A 174 12.10 -23.91 12.36
N ASN A 175 13.26 -24.35 12.86
CA ASN A 175 13.72 -25.72 12.72
C ASN A 175 12.82 -26.77 13.40
N ASP A 176 11.94 -26.32 14.30
CA ASP A 176 10.93 -27.14 14.96
C ASP A 176 9.60 -27.21 14.18
N GLY A 177 9.57 -26.66 12.96
CA GLY A 177 8.38 -26.62 12.10
C GLY A 177 7.29 -25.68 12.60
N LYS A 178 7.62 -24.72 13.48
CA LYS A 178 6.68 -23.70 13.96
C LYS A 178 6.96 -22.34 13.33
N PRO A 179 5.94 -21.52 13.08
CA PRO A 179 6.16 -20.15 12.62
C PRO A 179 6.87 -19.34 13.71
N VAL A 180 7.94 -18.64 13.33
CA VAL A 180 8.73 -17.76 14.21
C VAL A 180 8.62 -16.29 13.82
N GLY A 181 8.11 -15.98 12.63
CA GLY A 181 7.85 -14.61 12.22
C GLY A 181 7.12 -14.48 10.89
N LEU A 182 6.73 -13.25 10.59
CA LEU A 182 6.17 -12.81 9.32
C LEU A 182 7.05 -11.67 8.81
N GLN A 183 7.71 -11.86 7.68
CA GLN A 183 8.41 -10.78 6.99
C GLN A 183 7.45 -10.14 5.99
N VAL A 184 7.42 -8.80 5.95
CA VAL A 184 6.67 -8.01 4.98
C VAL A 184 7.66 -7.07 4.27
N ASP A 185 7.63 -7.08 2.95
CA ASP A 185 8.50 -6.27 2.11
C ASP A 185 7.72 -5.00 1.68
N TRP A 186 7.86 -3.93 2.46
CA TRP A 186 7.18 -2.66 2.21
C TRP A 186 7.84 -1.95 1.02
N VAL A 187 7.02 -1.68 0.00
CA VAL A 187 7.42 -1.00 -1.22
C VAL A 187 6.33 0.00 -1.57
N ASN A 188 6.72 1.25 -1.77
CA ASN A 188 5.84 2.26 -2.32
C ASN A 188 5.69 2.02 -3.83
N ARG A 189 4.60 1.37 -4.25
CA ARG A 189 4.40 0.94 -5.65
C ARG A 189 4.20 2.08 -6.64
N VAL A 190 3.92 3.29 -6.15
CA VAL A 190 3.76 4.49 -6.97
C VAL A 190 5.12 5.01 -7.42
N THR A 191 6.07 5.07 -6.49
CA THR A 191 7.43 5.58 -6.71
C THR A 191 8.43 4.47 -7.01
N ASP A 192 8.02 3.21 -6.84
CA ASP A 192 8.86 2.01 -6.87
C ASP A 192 10.00 2.04 -5.83
N GLU A 193 9.79 2.77 -4.73
CA GLU A 193 10.74 2.91 -3.65
C GLU A 193 10.58 1.77 -2.63
N VAL A 194 11.69 1.09 -2.32
CA VAL A 194 11.73 0.08 -1.26
C VAL A 194 11.80 0.80 0.09
N GLU A 195 10.71 0.75 0.86
CA GLU A 195 10.66 1.32 2.21
C GLU A 195 11.42 0.44 3.21
N GLY A 196 11.36 -0.88 3.02
CA GLY A 196 12.19 -1.83 3.76
C GLY A 196 11.52 -3.18 3.99
N LYS A 197 12.31 -4.14 4.48
CA LYS A 197 11.84 -5.47 4.89
C LYS A 197 11.67 -5.49 6.40
N VAL A 198 10.45 -5.72 6.87
CA VAL A 198 10.11 -5.72 8.30
C VAL A 198 9.77 -7.13 8.74
N LEU A 199 10.47 -7.62 9.77
CA LEU A 199 10.20 -8.94 10.37
C LEU A 199 9.43 -8.79 11.67
N PHE A 200 8.15 -9.12 11.63
CA PHE A 200 7.33 -9.27 12.82
C PHE A 200 7.60 -10.64 13.45
N LYS A 201 8.18 -10.66 14.66
CA LYS A 201 8.45 -11.92 15.37
C LYS A 201 7.17 -12.45 15.99
N LYS A 202 6.93 -13.76 15.90
CA LYS A 202 5.80 -14.39 16.60
C LYS A 202 6.04 -14.34 18.11
N VAL A 203 5.07 -13.84 18.86
CA VAL A 203 5.17 -13.63 20.32
C VAL A 203 3.99 -14.21 21.11
N GLY A 204 2.97 -14.73 20.44
CA GLY A 204 1.79 -15.34 21.07
C GLY A 204 0.91 -16.04 20.06
#